data_AF-A0A8S3IM74-F1
#
_entry.id   AF-A0A8S3IM74-F1
#
_cell.length_a   1.000
_cell.length_b   1.000
_cell.length_c   1.000
_cell.angle_alpha   90.00
_cell.angle_beta   90.00
_cell.angle_gamma   90.00
#
_symmetry.space_group_name_H-M   'P 1'
#
loop_
_entity.id
_entity.type
_entity.pdbx_description
1 polymer ?
#
loop_
_entity_poly.entity_id
_entity_poly.type
_entity_poly.pdbx_seq_one_letter_code
_entity_poly.pdbx_strand_id
1 'polypeptide(L)'
;MEEVMLKRILANPTVEGVIVTNEQRQLQYTSLDNNITFFIASKLLPFGDIARSVIRDIDPDDNLLTFRLRTREKEMMVITPVDGMQVIGIQKITSSSSILAKQKQKQKNDYIDNFAHEDLMQNERERTGSITE
;
A
#
# COMPACT_ATOMS: atom_id res chain seq x y z
N MET A 1 2.90 0.57 -18.53
CA MET A 1 2.71 1.43 -17.34
C MET A 1 3.97 2.26 -17.16
N GLU A 2 3.86 3.58 -16.94
CA GLU A 2 5.04 4.39 -16.65
C GLU A 2 5.65 4.02 -15.30
N GLU A 3 6.97 3.86 -15.26
CA GLU A 3 7.73 3.51 -14.04
C GLU A 3 7.45 4.46 -12.88
N VAL A 4 7.23 5.75 -13.19
CA VAL A 4 6.88 6.79 -12.21
C VAL A 4 5.55 6.47 -11.50
N MET A 5 4.54 5.99 -12.22
CA MET A 5 3.26 5.62 -11.61
C MET A 5 3.41 4.41 -10.70
N LEU A 6 4.15 3.39 -11.12
CA LEU A 6 4.39 2.20 -10.30
C LEU A 6 5.11 2.57 -9.00
N LYS A 7 6.14 3.42 -9.07
CA LYS A 7 6.84 3.93 -7.88
C LYS A 7 5.91 4.68 -6.93
N ARG A 8 4.98 5.49 -7.46
CA ARG A 8 4.00 6.22 -6.63
C ARG A 8 3.03 5.29 -5.92
N ILE A 9 2.59 4.21 -6.58
CA ILE A 9 1.71 3.21 -5.97
C ILE A 9 2.45 2.48 -4.85
N LEU A 10 3.66 1.98 -5.13
CA LEU A 10 4.47 1.26 -4.15
C LEU A 10 4.93 2.12 -2.97
N ALA A 11 5.08 3.44 -3.17
CA ALA A 11 5.42 4.37 -2.10
C ALA A 11 4.30 4.56 -1.07
N ASN A 12 3.07 4.12 -1.35
CA ASN A 12 1.97 4.22 -0.40
C ASN A 12 2.13 3.14 0.70
N PRO A 13 2.22 3.52 1.99
CA PRO A 13 2.48 2.56 3.09
C PRO A 13 1.34 1.56 3.34
N THR A 14 0.16 1.81 2.77
CA THR A 14 -0.98 0.88 2.86
C THR A 14 -0.92 -0.19 1.77
N VAL A 15 -0.16 0.01 0.70
CA VAL A 15 0.01 -0.95 -0.39
C VAL A 15 0.90 -2.09 0.11
N GLU A 16 0.34 -3.30 0.12
CA GLU A 16 1.08 -4.54 0.38
C GLU A 16 1.73 -5.10 -0.89
N GLY A 17 1.09 -4.84 -2.03
CA GLY A 17 1.71 -5.19 -3.29
C GLY A 17 0.91 -4.79 -4.52
N VAL A 18 1.56 -4.95 -5.65
CA VAL A 18 1.03 -4.63 -6.98
C VAL A 18 1.29 -5.80 -7.90
N ILE A 19 0.30 -6.14 -8.71
CA ILE A 19 0.41 -7.10 -9.82
C ILE A 19 0.04 -6.36 -11.09
N VAL A 20 0.86 -6.46 -12.13
CA VAL A 20 0.61 -5.88 -13.46
C VAL A 20 0.61 -7.01 -14.48
N THR A 21 -0.47 -7.11 -15.24
CA THR A 21 -0.60 -8.06 -16.35
C THR A 21 -0.92 -7.33 -17.65
N ASN A 22 -0.60 -7.95 -18.78
CA ASN A 22 -1.08 -7.50 -20.08
C ASN A 22 -2.50 -8.02 -20.38
N GLU A 23 -3.04 -7.66 -21.55
CA GLU A 23 -4.33 -8.13 -22.06
C GLU A 23 -4.43 -9.66 -22.15
N GLN A 24 -3.29 -10.34 -22.37
CA GLN A 24 -3.18 -11.80 -22.48
C GLN A 24 -3.08 -12.48 -21.10
N ARG A 25 -3.26 -11.73 -20.01
CA ARG A 25 -3.11 -12.18 -18.61
C ARG A 25 -1.73 -12.75 -18.27
N GLN A 26 -0.70 -12.35 -19.03
CA GLN A 26 0.68 -12.66 -18.70
C GLN A 26 1.20 -11.64 -17.69
N LEU A 27 1.92 -12.13 -16.68
CA LEU A 27 2.51 -11.30 -15.64
C LEU A 27 3.66 -10.46 -16.22
N GLN A 28 3.54 -9.13 -16.14
CA GLN A 28 4.60 -8.19 -16.52
C GLN A 28 5.41 -7.72 -15.31
N TYR A 29 4.76 -7.56 -14.16
CA TYR A 29 5.41 -7.14 -12.92
C TYR A 29 4.62 -7.63 -11.71
N THR A 30 5.33 -7.98 -10.64
CA THR A 30 4.74 -8.14 -9.30
C THR A 30 5.72 -7.65 -8.24
N SER A 31 5.19 -7.09 -7.16
CA SER A 31 5.95 -6.82 -5.93
C SER A 31 5.69 -7.87 -4.85
N LEU A 32 4.92 -8.91 -5.15
CA LEU A 32 4.57 -10.01 -4.25
C LEU A 32 5.33 -11.28 -4.61
N ASP A 33 5.34 -12.26 -3.70
CA ASP A 33 5.78 -13.61 -4.02
C ASP A 33 4.98 -14.20 -5.19
N ASN A 34 5.63 -15.00 -6.02
CA ASN A 34 5.02 -15.56 -7.23
C ASN A 34 3.81 -16.43 -6.91
N ASN A 35 3.82 -17.24 -5.85
CA ASN A 35 2.69 -18.12 -5.52
C ASN A 35 1.44 -17.30 -5.16
N ILE A 36 1.62 -16.25 -4.35
CA ILE A 36 0.54 -15.33 -3.98
C ILE A 36 0.04 -14.59 -5.22
N THR A 37 0.97 -14.14 -6.07
CA THR A 37 0.66 -13.44 -7.32
C THR A 37 -0.23 -14.29 -8.22
N PHE A 38 0.15 -15.53 -8.51
CA PHE A 38 -0.64 -16.45 -9.32
C PHE A 38 -2.00 -16.75 -8.70
N PHE A 39 -2.05 -16.97 -7.39
CA PHE A 39 -3.31 -17.20 -6.69
C PHE A 39 -4.28 -16.03 -6.86
N ILE A 40 -3.84 -14.80 -6.58
CA ILE A 40 -4.68 -13.60 -6.69
C ILE A 40 -5.09 -13.34 -8.14
N ALA A 41 -4.14 -13.38 -9.07
CA ALA A 41 -4.40 -13.14 -10.50
C ALA A 41 -5.42 -14.15 -11.07
N SER A 42 -5.31 -15.44 -10.69
CA SER A 42 -6.24 -16.49 -11.13
C SER A 42 -7.69 -16.25 -10.72
N LYS A 43 -7.94 -15.41 -9.71
CA LYS A 43 -9.29 -15.13 -9.19
C LYS A 43 -9.79 -13.76 -9.63
N LEU A 44 -8.95 -12.72 -9.53
CA LEU A 44 -9.38 -11.35 -9.80
C LEU A 44 -9.46 -11.03 -11.28
N LEU A 45 -8.59 -11.59 -12.13
CA LEU A 45 -8.65 -11.30 -13.57
C LEU A 45 -9.98 -11.81 -14.17
N PRO A 46 -10.40 -13.08 -13.96
CA PRO A 46 -11.70 -13.54 -14.45
C PRO A 46 -12.89 -12.79 -13.83
N PHE A 47 -12.79 -12.41 -12.56
CA PHE A 47 -13.83 -11.61 -11.90
C PHE A 47 -13.99 -10.23 -12.56
N GLY A 48 -12.88 -9.60 -12.99
CA GLY A 48 -12.91 -8.36 -13.75
C GLY A 48 -13.62 -8.48 -15.08
N ASP A 49 -13.52 -9.64 -15.76
CA ASP A 49 -14.25 -9.86 -17.01
C ASP A 49 -15.75 -10.00 -16.79
N ILE A 50 -16.16 -10.66 -15.70
CA ILE A 50 -17.57 -10.71 -15.30
C ILE A 50 -18.08 -9.30 -15.02
N ALA A 51 -17.34 -8.50 -14.24
CA ALA A 51 -17.72 -7.12 -13.95
C ALA A 51 -17.82 -6.27 -15.22
N ARG A 52 -16.90 -6.45 -16.17
CA ARG A 52 -16.94 -5.77 -17.48
C ARG A 52 -18.16 -6.19 -18.29
N SER A 53 -18.49 -7.48 -18.30
CA SER A 53 -19.69 -7.99 -18.98
C SER A 53 -20.96 -7.35 -18.42
N VAL A 54 -21.09 -7.30 -17.08
CA VAL A 54 -22.26 -6.70 -16.42
C VAL A 54 -22.42 -5.23 -16.77
N ILE A 55 -21.32 -4.46 -16.88
CA ILE A 55 -21.39 -3.06 -17.31
C ILE A 55 -21.87 -2.96 -18.76
N ARG A 56 -21.32 -3.79 -19.65
CA ARG A 56 -21.71 -3.80 -21.07
C ARG A 56 -23.15 -4.28 -21.32
N ASP A 57 -23.67 -5.12 -20.44
CA ASP A 57 -25.08 -5.53 -20.46
C ASP A 57 -26.02 -4.35 -20.10
N ILE A 58 -25.53 -3.37 -19.32
CA ILE A 58 -26.28 -2.16 -18.94
C ILE A 58 -26.11 -1.04 -19.98
N ASP A 59 -24.87 -0.81 -20.41
CA ASP A 59 -24.50 0.18 -21.43
C ASP A 59 -23.41 -0.41 -22.34
N PRO A 60 -23.75 -0.80 -23.59
CA PRO A 60 -22.79 -1.40 -24.52
C PRO A 60 -21.61 -0.51 -24.90
N ASP A 61 -21.75 0.81 -24.79
CA ASP A 61 -20.74 1.79 -25.16
C ASP A 61 -19.80 2.16 -23.99
N ASP A 62 -20.14 1.75 -22.77
CA ASP A 62 -19.32 1.99 -21.57
C ASP A 62 -18.36 0.82 -21.25
N ASN A 63 -17.32 1.11 -20.46
CA ASN A 63 -16.31 0.13 -20.06
C ASN A 63 -15.90 0.25 -18.60
N LEU A 64 -15.54 -0.92 -18.04
CA LEU A 64 -15.00 -0.99 -16.69
C LEU A 64 -13.63 -0.30 -16.60
N LEU A 65 -13.60 0.87 -15.95
CA LEU A 65 -12.34 1.57 -15.65
C LEU A 65 -11.63 0.96 -14.43
N THR A 66 -12.37 0.77 -13.35
CA THR A 66 -11.86 0.17 -12.11
C THR A 66 -12.97 -0.48 -11.31
N PHE A 67 -12.61 -1.51 -10.54
CA PHE A 67 -13.45 -2.01 -9.46
C PHE A 67 -12.63 -2.25 -8.20
N ARG A 68 -13.29 -2.14 -7.05
CA ARG A 68 -12.69 -2.25 -5.72
C ARG A 68 -13.41 -3.33 -4.94
N LEU A 69 -12.68 -4.36 -4.54
CA LEU A 69 -13.14 -5.44 -3.68
C LEU A 69 -12.54 -5.26 -2.30
N ARG A 70 -13.38 -5.14 -1.28
CA ARG A 70 -12.96 -4.95 0.10
C ARG A 70 -13.43 -6.11 0.96
N THR A 71 -12.49 -6.75 1.65
CA THR A 71 -12.77 -7.75 2.68
C THR A 71 -12.68 -7.09 4.06
N ARG A 72 -12.67 -7.89 5.15
CA ARG A 72 -12.44 -7.33 6.49
C ARG A 72 -11.00 -6.88 6.72
N GLU A 73 -10.05 -7.53 6.05
CA GLU A 73 -8.61 -7.34 6.30
C GLU A 73 -7.91 -6.60 5.16
N LYS A 74 -8.37 -6.86 3.93
CA LYS A 74 -7.69 -6.40 2.72
C LYS A 74 -8.62 -5.68 1.79
N GLU A 75 -8.01 -4.79 1.04
CA GLU A 75 -8.65 -4.11 -0.06
C GLU A 75 -7.86 -4.37 -1.33
N MET A 76 -8.57 -4.76 -2.36
CA MET A 76 -8.02 -5.07 -3.67
C MET A 76 -8.68 -4.16 -4.68
N MET A 77 -7.89 -3.38 -5.38
CA MET A 77 -8.36 -2.51 -6.45
C MET A 77 -7.81 -3.05 -7.77
N VAL A 78 -8.69 -3.30 -8.72
CA VAL A 78 -8.32 -3.68 -10.08
C VAL A 78 -8.63 -2.51 -10.98
N ILE A 79 -7.64 -2.11 -11.78
CA ILE A 79 -7.71 -1.02 -12.74
C ILE A 79 -7.43 -1.62 -14.11
N THR A 80 -8.26 -1.29 -15.09
CA THR A 80 -8.01 -1.61 -16.50
C THR A 80 -7.75 -0.29 -17.22
N PRO A 81 -6.49 0.14 -17.40
CA PRO A 81 -6.19 1.34 -18.18
C PRO A 81 -6.52 1.12 -19.67
N VAL A 82 -6.51 2.22 -20.42
CA VAL A 82 -6.91 2.27 -21.84
C VAL A 82 -6.03 1.41 -22.76
N ASP A 83 -4.81 1.07 -22.33
CA ASP A 83 -3.86 0.23 -23.08
C ASP A 83 -4.02 -1.28 -22.80
N GLY A 84 -5.10 -1.66 -22.13
CA GLY A 84 -5.46 -3.06 -21.88
C GLY A 84 -4.58 -3.79 -20.86
N MET A 85 -3.64 -3.10 -20.23
CA MET A 85 -3.01 -3.64 -19.04
C MET A 85 -4.05 -3.82 -17.94
N GLN A 86 -3.77 -4.69 -16.98
CA GLN A 86 -4.53 -4.75 -15.74
C GLN A 86 -3.59 -4.60 -14.56
N VAL A 87 -3.99 -3.74 -13.64
CA VAL A 87 -3.21 -3.40 -12.46
C VAL A 87 -4.04 -3.78 -11.26
N ILE A 88 -3.52 -4.66 -10.43
CA ILE A 88 -4.13 -5.07 -9.17
C ILE A 88 -3.30 -4.49 -8.04
N GLY A 89 -3.86 -3.54 -7.30
CA GLY A 89 -3.30 -3.05 -6.05
C GLY A 89 -3.90 -3.81 -4.87
N ILE A 90 -3.04 -4.35 -4.01
CA ILE A 90 -3.42 -5.00 -2.74
C ILE A 90 -3.03 -4.07 -1.60
N GLN A 91 -3.98 -3.75 -0.73
CA GLN A 91 -3.82 -2.78 0.35
C GLN A 91 -4.33 -3.33 1.69
N LYS A 92 -3.66 -2.92 2.77
CA LYS A 92 -4.14 -3.08 4.15
C LYS A 92 -5.31 -2.15 4.39
N ILE A 93 -6.36 -2.68 4.99
CA ILE A 93 -7.41 -1.85 5.54
C ILE A 93 -6.87 -1.14 6.76
N THR A 94 -6.60 0.15 6.63
CA THR A 94 -6.22 0.98 7.76
C THR A 94 -7.45 1.70 8.28
N SER A 95 -8.00 1.22 9.40
CA SER A 95 -9.03 1.96 10.14
C SER A 95 -8.46 3.30 10.63
N SER A 96 -9.21 4.39 10.56
CA SER A 96 -8.80 5.69 11.10
C SER A 96 -8.29 5.58 12.55
N SER A 97 -8.89 4.69 13.33
CA SER A 97 -8.50 4.35 14.70
C SER A 97 -7.08 3.78 14.82
N SER A 98 -6.62 2.97 13.86
CA SER A 98 -5.28 2.36 13.89
C SER A 98 -4.18 3.31 13.40
N ILE A 99 -4.51 4.28 12.54
CA ILE A 99 -3.61 5.39 12.18
C ILE A 99 -3.38 6.27 13.41
N LEU A 100 -4.47 6.69 14.07
CA LEU A 100 -4.41 7.50 15.28
C LEU A 100 -3.66 6.80 16.42
N ALA A 101 -3.84 5.49 16.59
CA ALA A 101 -3.09 4.70 17.57
C ALA A 101 -1.58 4.66 17.26
N LYS A 102 -1.20 4.43 16.00
CA LYS A 102 0.22 4.43 15.58
C LYS A 102 0.87 5.82 15.72
N GLN A 103 0.12 6.89 15.43
CA GLN A 103 0.59 8.27 15.60
C GLN A 103 0.82 8.62 17.08
N LYS A 104 -0.12 8.26 17.96
CA LYS A 104 0.05 8.45 19.42
C LYS A 104 1.24 7.66 19.97
N GLN A 105 1.43 6.42 19.50
CA GLN A 105 2.56 5.59 19.92
C GLN A 105 3.91 6.16 19.46
N LYS A 106 3.99 6.66 18.21
CA LYS A 106 5.20 7.30 17.69
C LYS A 106 5.54 8.56 18.47
N GLN A 107 4.57 9.45 18.72
CA GLN A 107 4.78 10.66 19.53
C GLN A 107 5.28 10.33 20.95
N LYS A 108 4.76 9.26 21.56
CA LYS A 108 5.21 8.81 22.87
C LYS A 108 6.67 8.32 22.86
N ASN A 109 7.07 7.57 21.84
CA ASN A 109 8.45 7.10 21.71
C ASN A 109 9.41 8.27 21.46
N ASP A 110 9.05 9.18 20.55
CA ASP A 110 9.86 10.36 20.25
C ASP A 110 10.06 11.25 21.51
N TYR A 111 9.04 11.34 22.38
CA TYR A 111 9.16 12.06 23.65
C TYR A 111 10.12 11.38 24.64
N ILE A 112 10.08 10.04 24.76
CA ILE A 112 10.96 9.29 25.65
C ILE A 112 12.42 9.39 25.19
N ASP A 113 12.66 9.28 23.88
CA ASP A 113 14.00 9.36 23.32
C ASP A 113 14.62 10.76 23.54
N ASN A 114 13.83 11.82 23.36
CA ASN A 114 14.28 13.18 23.63
C ASN A 114 14.56 13.43 25.13
N PHE A 115 13.70 12.91 26.02
CA PHE A 115 13.92 13.02 27.47
C PHE A 115 15.20 12.29 27.91
N ALA A 116 15.42 11.07 27.42
CA ALA A 116 16.65 10.33 27.71
C ALA A 116 17.90 11.04 27.16
N HIS A 117 17.79 11.71 26.01
CA HIS A 117 18.89 12.49 25.45
C HIS A 117 19.19 13.75 26.28
N GLU A 118 18.17 14.45 26.78
CA GLU A 118 18.33 15.60 27.67
C GLU A 118 18.97 15.22 29.02
N ASP A 119 18.55 14.12 29.62
CA ASP A 119 19.12 13.61 30.89
C ASP A 119 20.61 13.26 30.74
N LEU A 120 21.01 12.63 29.63
CA LEU A 120 22.41 12.33 29.33
C LEU A 120 23.25 13.61 29.18
N MET A 121 22.72 14.61 28.49
CA MET A 121 23.40 15.89 28.27
C MET A 121 23.53 16.71 29.55
N GLN A 122 22.59 16.60 30.49
CA GLN A 122 22.71 17.21 31.83
C GLN A 122 23.80 16.53 32.65
N ASN A 123 23.83 15.19 32.65
CA ASN A 123 24.82 14.41 33.40
C ASN A 123 26.26 14.63 32.89
N GLU A 124 26.44 14.82 31.58
CA GLU A 124 27.76 15.17 30.99
C GLU A 124 28.20 16.61 31.34
N ARG A 125 27.27 17.56 31.42
CA ARG A 125 27.56 18.94 31.87
C ARG A 125 27.94 19.00 33.35
N GLU A 126 27.30 18.19 34.20
CA GLU A 126 27.64 18.08 35.62
C GLU A 126 29.02 17.46 35.85
N ARG A 127 29.41 16.45 35.05
CA ARG A 127 30.75 15.83 35.13
C ARG A 127 31.89 16.75 34.66
N THR A 128 31.65 17.56 33.64
CA THR A 128 32.67 18.47 33.07
C THR A 128 32.85 19.73 33.92
N GLY A 129 31.82 20.18 34.63
CA GLY A 129 31.91 21.31 35.58
C GLY A 129 32.71 21.01 36.85
N SER A 130 32.84 19.74 37.25
CA SER A 130 33.58 19.33 38.46
C SER A 130 35.11 19.21 38.29
N ILE A 131 35.67 19.51 37.10
CA ILE A 131 37.11 19.40 36.81
C ILE A 131 37.83 20.77 36.87
N THR A 132 37.10 21.87 37.05
CA THR A 132 37.66 23.22 37.20
C THR A 132 37.30 23.84 38.55
N GLU A 133 37.83 23.27 39.64
CA GLU A 133 38.09 23.98 40.91
C GLU A 133 39.37 23.44 41.56
#